data_AF-A0A2M8CYR5-F1
#
_entry.id   AF-A0A2M8CYR5-F1
#
_cell.length_a   1.000
_cell.length_b   1.000
_cell.length_c   1.000
_cell.angle_alpha   90.00
_cell.angle_beta   90.00
_cell.angle_gamma   90.00
#
_symmetry.space_group_name_H-M   'P 1'
#
loop_
_entity.id
_entity.type
_entity.pdbx_description
1 polymer ?
#
loop_
_entity_poly.entity_id
_entity_poly.type
_entity_poly.pdbx_seq_one_letter_code
_entity_poly.pdbx_strand_id
1 'polypeptide(L)' 'GDDKPSVMACTLLAYDQQFNMGQTLKESSKAVHLNHPHCAKFCVLGGGACSNKN' A
#
# COMPACT_ATOMS: atom_id res chain seq x y z
N GLY A 1 -12.21 11.87 10.16
CA GLY A 1 -12.19 10.51 9.58
C GLY A 1 -12.83 10.58 8.22
N ASP A 2 -12.51 9.65 7.32
CA ASP A 2 -13.09 9.63 5.97
C ASP A 2 -14.60 9.35 6.00
N ASP A 3 -15.31 9.90 5.02
CA ASP A 3 -16.77 9.77 4.89
C ASP A 3 -17.22 8.33 4.62
N LYS A 4 -16.32 7.48 4.11
CA LYS A 4 -16.58 6.08 3.73
C LYS A 4 -15.39 5.20 4.06
N PRO A 5 -15.62 3.90 4.37
CA PRO A 5 -14.53 2.95 4.52
C PRO A 5 -13.76 2.81 3.21
N SER A 6 -12.44 2.70 3.34
CA SER A 6 -11.49 2.53 2.25
C SER A 6 -10.47 1.46 2.61
N VAL A 7 -9.91 0.81 1.59
CA VAL A 7 -8.85 -0.17 1.74
C VAL A 7 -7.52 0.57 1.66
N MET A 8 -6.73 0.50 2.73
CA MET A 8 -5.41 1.12 2.79
C MET A 8 -4.31 0.07 2.70
N ALA A 9 -3.21 0.39 2.02
CA ALA A 9 -2.03 -0.47 2.05
C ALA A 9 -1.40 -0.47 3.45
N CYS A 10 -0.95 -1.64 3.90
CA CYS A 10 -0.23 -1.76 5.16
C CYS A 10 1.19 -1.19 5.00
N THR A 11 1.38 0.06 5.43
CA THR A 11 2.67 0.78 5.39
C THR A 11 2.87 1.58 6.67
N LEU A 12 4.08 2.12 6.86
CA LEU A 12 4.37 3.07 7.95
C LEU A 12 3.68 4.44 7.75
N LEU A 13 3.06 4.67 6.59
CA LEU A 13 2.40 5.91 6.19
C LEU A 13 0.90 5.66 6.01
N ALA A 14 0.21 5.24 7.08
CA ALA A 14 -1.17 4.77 7.05
C ALA A 14 -2.22 5.78 6.52
N TYR A 15 -1.89 7.08 6.50
CA TYR A 15 -2.79 8.16 6.08
C TYR A 15 -2.39 8.85 4.78
N ASP A 16 -1.33 8.36 4.13
CA ASP A 16 -0.93 8.88 2.83
C ASP A 16 -1.91 8.38 1.76
N GLN A 17 -2.56 9.31 1.06
CA GLN A 17 -3.59 9.01 0.07
C GLN A 17 -3.05 8.22 -1.13
N GLN A 18 -1.73 8.22 -1.38
CA GLN A 18 -1.13 7.36 -2.40
C GLN A 18 -1.31 5.86 -2.08
N PHE A 19 -1.53 5.53 -0.80
CA PHE A 19 -1.79 4.16 -0.33
C PHE A 19 -3.27 3.85 -0.13
N ASN A 20 -4.16 4.77 -0.51
CA ASN A 20 -5.59 4.52 -0.57
C ASN A 20 -5.92 3.73 -1.83
N MET A 21 -6.30 2.47 -1.65
CA MET A 21 -6.44 1.48 -2.73
C MET A 21 -7.88 1.39 -3.26
N GLY A 22 -8.81 2.19 -2.73
CA GLY A 22 -10.21 2.24 -3.17
C GLY A 22 -11.19 1.81 -2.08
N GLN A 23 -12.46 1.62 -2.47
CA GLN A 23 -13.55 1.30 -1.54
C GLN A 23 -13.83 -0.20 -1.46
N THR A 24 -13.28 -0.99 -2.37
CA THR A 24 -13.53 -2.44 -2.45
C THR A 24 -12.25 -3.25 -2.56
N LEU A 25 -12.30 -4.52 -2.16
CA LEU A 25 -11.19 -5.47 -2.31
C LEU A 25 -10.79 -5.69 -3.77
N LYS A 26 -11.74 -5.54 -4.70
CA LYS A 26 -11.48 -5.67 -6.14
C LYS A 26 -10.67 -4.48 -6.65
N GLU A 27 -11.02 -3.26 -6.26
CA GLU A 27 -10.27 -2.05 -6.60
C GLU A 27 -8.87 -2.06 -5.99
N SER A 28 -8.74 -2.66 -4.80
CA SER A 28 -7.48 -2.70 -4.08
C SER A 28 -6.49 -3.75 -4.56
N SER A 29 -6.87 -4.59 -5.53
CA SER A 29 -6.00 -5.62 -6.10
C SER A 29 -5.00 -5.01 -7.09
N LYS A 30 -4.14 -4.13 -6.59
CA LYS A 30 -3.11 -3.41 -7.35
C LYS A 30 -1.76 -3.59 -6.67
N ALA A 31 -0.70 -3.59 -7.46
CA ALA A 31 0.66 -3.61 -6.92
C ALA A 31 0.95 -2.30 -6.19
N VAL A 32 1.52 -2.41 -4.99
CA VAL A 32 1.99 -1.25 -4.22
C VAL A 32 3.50 -1.16 -4.39
N HIS A 33 3.95 -0.09 -5.04
CA HIS A 33 5.37 0.19 -5.21
C HIS A 33 5.89 0.96 -3.99
N LEU A 34 6.93 0.42 -3.36
CA LEU A 34 7.56 1.07 -2.22
C LEU A 34 8.85 1.76 -2.67
N ASN A 35 9.01 3.03 -2.28
CA ASN A 35 10.10 3.89 -2.73
C ASN A 35 11.45 3.64 -2.01
N HIS A 36 11.56 2.62 -1.17
CA HIS A 36 12.77 2.39 -0.39
C HIS A 36 13.09 0.88 -0.20
N PRO A 37 14.37 0.48 -0.23
CA PRO A 37 14.79 -0.92 -0.16
C PRO A 37 14.45 -1.58 1.18
N HIS A 38 14.19 -0.79 2.22
CA HIS A 38 13.79 -1.29 3.55
C HIS A 38 12.28 -1.41 3.73
N CYS A 39 11.48 -0.79 2.85
CA CYS A 39 10.03 -0.77 3.00
C CYS A 39 9.38 -2.14 2.78
N ALA A 40 9.97 -3.03 1.96
CA ALA A 40 9.46 -4.40 1.81
C ALA A 40 9.55 -5.24 3.09
N LYS A 41 10.42 -4.88 4.06
CA LYS A 41 10.48 -5.61 5.35
C LYS A 41 9.20 -5.48 6.18
N PHE A 42 8.39 -4.44 5.95
CA PHE A 42 7.15 -4.19 6.69
C PHE A 42 5.89 -4.67 5.94
N CYS A 43 6.03 -5.32 4.78
CA CYS A 43 4.88 -5.82 4.04
C CYS A 43 4.37 -7.13 4.65
N VAL A 44 3.57 -7.03 5.72
CA VAL A 44 3.03 -8.18 6.47
C VAL A 44 2.10 -9.07 5.62
N LEU A 45 1.60 -8.58 4.48
CA LEU A 45 0.66 -9.30 3.61
C LEU A 45 1.18 -9.56 2.18
N GLY A 46 2.48 -9.40 1.93
CA GLY A 46 3.15 -9.91 0.72
C GLY A 46 2.81 -9.26 -0.62
N GLY A 47 2.01 -8.17 -0.65
CA GLY A 47 1.62 -7.47 -1.89
C GLY A 47 2.49 -6.26 -2.28
N GLY A 48 3.48 -5.89 -1.45
CA GLY A 48 4.39 -4.79 -1.71
C GLY A 48 5.56 -5.22 -2.58
N ALA A 49 5.63 -4.72 -3.81
CA ALA A 49 6.74 -4.99 -4.70
C ALA A 49 7.84 -3.93 -4.50
N CYS A 50 9.07 -4.37 -4.25
CA CYS A 50 10.23 -3.50 -4.33
C CYS A 50 10.53 -3.20 -5.80
N SER A 51 10.55 -1.92 -6.16
CA SER A 51 11.13 -1.47 -7.42
C SER A 51 12.65 -1.60 -7.30
N ASN A 52 13.23 -2.67 -7.86
CA ASN A 52 14.66 -2.87 -7.86
C ASN A 52 15.33 -1.77 -8.72
N LYS A 53 15.95 -0.78 -8.09
CA LYS A 53 17.00 0.02 -8.74
C LYS A 53 18.33 -0.55 -8.28
N ASN A 54 18.97 -1.22 -9.23
CA ASN A 54 20.35 -1.72 -9.24
C ASN A 54 21.31 -0.87 -8.41
#